data_AF-A0A2G5C495-F1
#
_entry.id   AF-A0A2G5C495-F1
#
_cell.length_a   1.000
_cell.length_b   1.000
_cell.length_c   1.000
_cell.angle_alpha   90.00
_cell.angle_beta   90.00
_cell.angle_gamma   90.00
#
_symmetry.space_group_name_H-M   'P 1'
#
loop_
_entity.id
_entity.type
_entity.pdbx_description
1 polymer ?
#
loop_
_entity_poly.entity_id
_entity_poly.type
_entity_poly.pdbx_seq_one_letter_code
_entity_poly.pdbx_strand_id
1 'polypeptide(L)'
;MDAVETKSATVFLKPPWLFKGSALYQLHLVKAATARTFIPKEFRLVEAFGYTLGGFFLAQYEDSPFGVFDELVVIAGIVWNPPTSCAWAARVLVNNHDACLHGRKDVGLPSHYAGFSKRIAAITEKRRDTSSGFLNRVGVGSFVRSTIKHLDIQVSEIKDSSEAEFCSMRLPTSAS
;
A
#
# COMPACT_ATOMS: atom_id res chain seq x y z
N MET A 1 -6.26 28.76 -39.85
CA MET A 1 -5.01 28.06 -39.50
C MET A 1 -4.92 28.11 -38.00
N ASP A 2 -5.59 27.15 -37.39
CA ASP A 2 -5.78 27.07 -35.96
C ASP A 2 -4.45 26.77 -35.29
N ALA A 3 -4.08 27.61 -34.33
CA ALA A 3 -2.88 27.44 -33.55
C ALA A 3 -3.00 26.10 -32.80
N VAL A 4 -2.11 25.17 -33.14
CA VAL A 4 -1.87 23.94 -32.39
C VAL A 4 -1.48 24.36 -30.99
N GLU A 5 -2.41 24.20 -30.06
CA GLU A 5 -2.21 24.40 -28.64
C GLU A 5 -1.31 23.27 -28.14
N THR A 6 -0.01 23.54 -28.20
CA THR A 6 1.04 22.70 -27.64
C THR A 6 0.79 22.60 -26.14
N LYS A 7 0.18 21.50 -25.69
CA LYS A 7 -0.06 21.17 -24.27
C LYS A 7 1.28 20.89 -23.57
N SER A 8 2.06 21.95 -23.37
CA SER A 8 3.30 21.97 -22.59
C SER A 8 3.19 23.07 -21.56
N ALA A 9 2.64 22.70 -20.41
CA ALA A 9 2.97 23.26 -19.11
C ALA A 9 2.21 22.42 -18.09
N THR A 10 2.95 21.65 -17.28
CA THR A 10 2.50 21.03 -16.05
C THR A 10 1.83 22.13 -15.21
N VAL A 11 0.52 22.25 -15.29
CA VAL A 11 -0.26 23.09 -14.38
C VAL A 11 -0.14 22.38 -13.05
N PHE A 12 0.85 22.77 -12.25
CA PHE A 12 0.90 22.41 -10.84
C PHE A 12 -0.40 22.90 -10.23
N LEU A 13 -1.35 21.98 -10.07
CA LEU A 13 -2.66 22.28 -9.52
C LEU A 13 -2.44 22.92 -8.14
N LYS A 14 -3.10 24.04 -7.87
CA LYS A 14 -3.01 24.70 -6.56
C LYS A 14 -3.85 23.91 -5.55
N PRO A 15 -3.44 23.85 -4.27
CA PRO A 15 -4.24 23.18 -3.24
C PRO A 15 -5.62 23.85 -3.08
N PRO A 16 -6.65 23.12 -2.63
CA PRO A 16 -6.60 21.73 -2.17
C PRO A 16 -6.57 20.71 -3.33
N TRP A 17 -5.71 19.70 -3.20
CA TRP A 17 -5.64 18.58 -4.13
C TRP A 17 -6.65 17.51 -3.73
N LEU A 18 -7.52 17.13 -4.67
CA LEU A 18 -8.53 16.12 -4.44
C LEU A 18 -8.08 14.77 -4.99
N PHE A 19 -7.98 13.77 -4.12
CA PHE A 19 -7.64 12.40 -4.51
C PHE A 19 -8.83 11.50 -4.21
N LYS A 20 -9.21 10.65 -5.17
CA LYS A 20 -10.27 9.66 -5.02
C LYS A 20 -9.75 8.29 -5.46
N GLY A 21 -10.07 7.28 -4.65
CA GLY A 21 -9.62 5.93 -4.89
C GLY A 21 -9.94 5.00 -3.74
N SER A 22 -9.26 3.86 -3.72
CA SER A 22 -9.34 2.88 -2.64
C SER A 22 -7.98 2.72 -1.97
N ALA A 23 -7.96 2.29 -0.70
CA ALA A 23 -6.73 2.02 0.02
C ALA A 23 -6.86 0.76 0.87
N LEU A 24 -5.84 -0.08 0.82
CA LEU A 24 -5.68 -1.24 1.68
C LEU A 24 -4.64 -0.93 2.75
N TYR A 25 -5.03 -1.05 4.01
CA TYR A 25 -4.14 -0.88 5.15
C TYR A 25 -3.76 -2.24 5.73
N GLN A 26 -2.46 -2.47 5.92
CA GLN A 26 -1.97 -3.63 6.67
C GLN A 26 -1.03 -3.17 7.77
N LEU A 27 -1.56 -3.15 8.98
CA LEU A 27 -0.86 -2.69 10.18
C LEU A 27 -0.10 -3.85 10.83
N HIS A 28 1.08 -3.55 11.35
CA HIS A 28 1.95 -4.51 12.01
C HIS A 28 2.57 -3.92 13.27
N LEU A 29 2.87 -4.78 14.25
CA LEU A 29 3.76 -4.42 15.34
C LEU A 29 5.20 -4.46 14.85
N VAL A 30 5.86 -3.32 14.87
CA VAL A 30 7.26 -3.15 14.46
C VAL A 30 8.09 -2.93 15.72
N LYS A 31 9.24 -3.59 15.82
CA LYS A 31 10.18 -3.36 16.93
C LYS A 31 10.57 -1.88 16.95
N ALA A 32 10.47 -1.24 18.11
CA ALA A 32 10.82 0.17 18.29
C ALA A 32 12.25 0.45 17.82
N ALA A 33 13.19 -0.44 18.12
CA ALA A 33 14.58 -0.34 17.66
C ALA A 33 14.69 -0.24 16.13
N THR A 34 13.86 -0.98 15.37
CA THR A 34 13.81 -0.90 13.91
C THR A 34 13.13 0.37 13.44
N ALA A 35 12.01 0.78 14.06
CA ALA A 35 11.35 2.03 13.70
C ALA A 35 12.28 3.26 13.90
N ARG A 36 13.12 3.22 14.95
CA ARG A 36 14.09 4.28 15.28
C ARG A 36 15.23 4.43 14.29
N THR A 37 15.47 3.49 13.37
CA THR A 37 16.45 3.72 12.30
C THR A 37 15.93 4.66 11.22
N PHE A 38 14.60 4.83 11.11
CA PHE A 38 13.95 5.66 10.10
C PHE A 38 13.36 6.96 10.67
N ILE A 39 13.04 6.96 11.97
CA ILE A 39 12.40 8.10 12.64
C ILE A 39 13.47 8.93 13.37
N PRO A 40 13.60 10.23 13.05
CA PRO A 40 14.54 11.12 13.73
C PRO A 40 14.33 11.13 15.25
N LYS A 41 15.42 11.30 16.01
CA LYS A 41 15.42 11.13 17.48
C LYS A 41 14.61 12.20 18.21
N GLU A 42 14.47 13.37 17.59
CA GLU A 42 13.67 14.50 18.05
C GLU A 42 12.17 14.17 18.11
N PHE A 43 11.68 13.23 17.29
CA PHE A 43 10.29 12.80 17.33
C PHE A 43 10.11 11.70 18.37
N ARG A 44 9.17 11.92 19.30
CA ARG A 44 8.85 10.91 20.32
C ARG A 44 8.03 9.79 19.68
N LEU A 45 8.55 8.56 19.71
CA LEU A 45 7.83 7.38 19.22
C LEU A 45 6.70 7.00 20.19
N VAL A 46 5.55 6.62 19.64
CA VAL A 46 4.48 5.94 20.37
C VAL A 46 4.83 4.45 20.42
N GLU A 47 5.29 3.98 21.57
CA GLU A 47 5.72 2.59 21.75
C GLU A 47 5.16 1.98 23.05
N ALA A 48 4.93 0.68 23.01
CA ALA A 48 4.56 -0.14 24.16
C ALA A 48 5.34 -1.47 24.07
N PHE A 49 5.93 -1.90 25.19
CA PHE A 49 6.71 -3.14 25.28
C PHE A 49 7.85 -3.26 24.24
N GLY A 50 8.43 -2.14 23.81
CA GLY A 50 9.47 -2.11 22.78
C GLY A 50 8.97 -2.29 21.35
N TYR A 51 7.66 -2.13 21.11
CA TYR A 51 7.04 -2.14 19.78
C TYR A 51 6.25 -0.87 19.53
N THR A 52 6.13 -0.50 18.25
CA THR A 52 5.26 0.57 17.76
C THR A 52 4.34 0.02 16.67
N LEU A 53 3.26 0.74 16.37
CA LEU A 53 2.37 0.39 15.25
C LEU A 53 2.97 0.96 13.96
N GLY A 54 3.33 0.06 13.05
CA GLY A 54 3.76 0.40 11.69
C GLY A 54 2.95 -0.38 10.67
N GLY A 55 3.55 -0.61 9.50
CA GLY A 55 2.96 -1.41 8.43
C GLY A 55 3.05 -0.70 7.10
N PHE A 56 2.03 -0.83 6.27
CA PHE A 56 1.94 -0.11 5.03
C PHE A 56 0.49 0.13 4.64
N PHE A 57 0.28 1.05 3.69
CA PHE A 57 -0.94 1.08 2.92
C PHE A 57 -0.67 1.14 1.43
N LEU A 58 -1.50 0.46 0.66
CA LEU A 58 -1.53 0.49 -0.79
C LEU A 58 -2.76 1.28 -1.23
N ALA A 59 -2.56 2.47 -1.79
CA ALA A 59 -3.59 3.28 -2.40
C ALA A 59 -3.64 3.07 -3.91
N GLN A 60 -4.86 2.99 -4.45
CA GLN A 60 -5.15 2.93 -5.88
C GLN A 60 -6.05 4.11 -6.20
N TYR A 61 -5.46 5.16 -6.78
CA TYR A 61 -6.16 6.39 -7.11
C TYR A 61 -6.81 6.27 -8.49
N GLU A 62 -8.13 6.45 -8.53
CA GLU A 62 -8.94 6.45 -9.75
C GLU A 62 -9.10 7.85 -10.33
N ASP A 63 -8.97 8.89 -9.50
CA ASP A 63 -9.03 10.29 -9.90
C ASP A 63 -8.10 11.12 -9.00
N SER A 64 -7.22 11.90 -9.64
CA SER A 64 -6.27 12.78 -8.97
C SER A 64 -5.76 13.88 -9.91
N PRO A 65 -5.15 14.95 -9.37
CA PRO A 65 -4.39 15.95 -10.12
C PRO A 65 -3.40 15.42 -11.15
N PHE A 66 -2.89 14.21 -10.94
CA PHE A 66 -1.83 13.59 -11.76
C PHE A 66 -2.36 12.40 -12.58
N GLY A 67 -3.69 12.20 -12.61
CA GLY A 67 -4.34 11.05 -13.23
C GLY A 67 -4.41 9.83 -12.31
N VAL A 68 -4.65 8.66 -12.90
CA VAL A 68 -4.72 7.37 -12.18
C VAL A 68 -3.31 6.93 -11.81
N PHE A 69 -3.08 6.55 -10.55
CA PHE A 69 -1.80 5.99 -10.12
C PHE A 69 -1.95 5.11 -8.87
N ASP A 70 -0.98 4.22 -8.66
CA ASP A 70 -0.86 3.41 -7.46
C ASP A 70 0.24 3.97 -6.55
N GLU A 71 0.02 3.92 -5.24
CA GLU A 71 0.96 4.37 -4.22
C GLU A 71 1.07 3.35 -3.09
N LEU A 72 2.29 2.95 -2.73
CA LEU A 72 2.57 2.15 -1.54
C LEU A 72 3.34 3.00 -0.54
N VAL A 73 2.77 3.21 0.65
CA VAL A 73 3.43 3.91 1.74
C VAL A 73 3.81 2.93 2.83
N VAL A 74 5.11 2.88 3.14
CA VAL A 74 5.65 2.08 4.24
C VAL A 74 5.72 2.96 5.49
N ILE A 75 5.01 2.55 6.54
CA ILE A 75 4.93 3.24 7.83
C ILE A 75 5.91 2.56 8.80
N ALA A 76 6.95 3.28 9.22
CA ALA A 76 7.91 2.75 10.19
C ALA A 76 7.34 2.69 11.61
N GLY A 77 6.47 3.63 11.97
CA GLY A 77 5.92 3.74 13.31
C GLY A 77 4.99 4.94 13.46
N ILE A 78 4.39 5.09 14.64
CA ILE A 78 3.60 6.27 15.00
C ILE A 78 4.45 7.19 15.89
N VAL A 79 4.48 8.49 15.57
CA VAL A 79 5.15 9.53 16.35
C VAL A 79 4.14 10.45 17.02
N TRP A 80 4.49 11.00 18.17
CA TRP A 80 3.71 12.05 18.82
C TRP A 80 3.87 13.37 18.07
N ASN A 81 2.74 13.99 17.73
CA ASN A 81 2.67 15.34 17.17
C ASN A 81 1.55 16.08 17.90
N PRO A 82 1.85 16.74 19.04
CA PRO A 82 0.83 17.28 19.94
C PRO A 82 -0.22 18.14 19.22
N PRO A 83 -1.52 17.97 19.50
CA PRO A 83 -2.11 17.13 20.57
C PRO A 83 -2.36 15.67 20.17
N THR A 84 -1.98 15.25 18.96
CA THR A 84 -2.31 13.92 18.41
C THR A 84 -1.04 13.09 18.16
N SER A 85 -1.17 12.05 17.34
CA SER A 85 -0.09 11.25 16.82
C SER A 85 -0.23 11.12 15.31
N CYS A 86 0.89 10.82 14.63
CA CYS A 86 0.93 10.71 13.17
C CYS A 86 1.77 9.51 12.76
N ALA A 87 1.41 8.88 11.64
CA ALA A 87 2.23 7.86 11.02
C ALA A 87 3.48 8.48 10.39
N TRP A 88 4.64 7.87 10.60
CA TRP A 88 5.87 8.25 9.93
C TRP A 88 6.07 7.41 8.67
N ALA A 89 5.91 8.04 7.50
CA ALA A 89 6.20 7.41 6.22
C ALA A 89 7.72 7.29 6.04
N ALA A 90 8.25 6.06 6.10
CA ALA A 90 9.66 5.79 5.89
C ALA A 90 10.01 5.69 4.40
N ARG A 91 9.03 5.31 3.58
CA ARG A 91 9.17 5.21 2.12
C ARG A 91 7.81 5.32 1.46
N VAL A 92 7.76 5.99 0.32
CA VAL A 92 6.57 6.09 -0.52
C VAL A 92 6.96 5.64 -1.92
N LEU A 93 6.27 4.68 -2.52
CA LEU A 93 6.53 4.15 -3.86
C LEU A 93 5.35 4.49 -4.75
N VAL A 94 5.60 5.09 -5.93
CA VAL A 94 4.56 5.67 -6.80
C VAL A 94 4.85 5.32 -8.25
N ASN A 95 3.83 4.91 -9.02
CA ASN A 95 4.00 4.58 -10.45
C ASN A 95 3.80 5.74 -11.42
N ASN A 96 3.63 6.96 -10.91
CA ASN A 96 3.48 8.19 -11.68
C ASN A 96 4.59 9.19 -11.31
N HIS A 97 5.30 9.68 -12.32
CA HIS A 97 6.45 10.57 -12.14
C HIS A 97 6.04 11.94 -11.58
N ASP A 98 4.95 12.52 -12.06
CA ASP A 98 4.49 13.84 -11.63
C ASP A 98 3.99 13.79 -10.18
N ALA A 99 3.24 12.75 -9.81
CA ALA A 99 2.82 12.53 -8.43
C ALA A 99 4.03 12.31 -7.48
N CYS A 100 5.05 11.56 -7.93
CA CYS A 100 6.28 11.37 -7.17
C CYS A 100 7.04 12.69 -6.96
N LEU A 101 7.17 13.50 -8.02
CA LEU A 101 7.82 14.81 -7.95
C LEU A 101 7.05 15.79 -7.05
N HIS A 102 5.73 15.81 -7.15
CA HIS A 102 4.86 16.61 -6.31
C HIS A 102 4.99 16.21 -4.83
N GLY A 103 4.91 14.91 -4.52
CA GLY A 103 5.08 14.40 -3.16
C GLY A 103 6.40 14.84 -2.53
N ARG A 104 7.50 14.85 -3.29
CA ARG A 104 8.80 15.34 -2.81
C ARG A 104 8.84 16.86 -2.64
N LYS A 105 8.40 17.62 -3.65
CA LYS A 105 8.60 19.08 -3.71
C LYS A 105 7.62 19.86 -2.84
N ASP A 106 6.36 19.50 -2.88
CA ASP A 106 5.28 20.27 -2.24
C ASP A 106 4.89 19.71 -0.87
N VAL A 107 5.06 18.39 -0.65
CA VAL A 107 4.66 17.71 0.60
C VAL A 107 5.87 17.27 1.45
N GLY A 108 7.03 17.04 0.84
CA GLY A 108 8.23 16.55 1.54
C GLY A 108 8.24 15.04 1.81
N LEU A 109 7.46 14.26 1.05
CA LEU A 109 7.39 12.81 1.18
C LEU A 109 8.68 12.14 0.65
N PRO A 110 9.11 11.02 1.26
CA PRO A 110 10.21 10.19 0.75
C PRO A 110 9.71 9.32 -0.42
N SER A 111 9.21 9.95 -1.49
CA SER A 111 8.64 9.28 -2.65
C SER A 111 9.71 8.74 -3.58
N HIS A 112 9.47 7.59 -4.19
CA HIS A 112 10.34 6.89 -5.14
C HIS A 112 9.49 6.34 -6.29
N TYR A 113 10.04 6.35 -7.50
CA TYR A 113 9.35 5.79 -8.65
C TYR A 113 9.41 4.26 -8.61
N ALA A 114 8.27 3.61 -8.83
CA ALA A 114 8.17 2.16 -8.76
C ALA A 114 7.15 1.60 -9.76
N GLY A 115 7.45 0.41 -10.30
CA GLY A 115 6.50 -0.39 -11.08
C GLY A 115 5.54 -1.14 -10.16
N PHE A 116 4.27 -1.24 -10.59
CA PHE A 116 3.24 -2.00 -9.90
C PHE A 116 2.62 -2.98 -10.90
N SER A 117 2.70 -4.27 -10.61
CA SER A 117 2.13 -5.34 -11.42
C SER A 117 1.09 -6.09 -10.62
N LYS A 118 -0.17 -6.10 -11.11
CA LYS A 118 -1.31 -6.76 -10.48
C LYS A 118 -1.66 -8.03 -11.26
N ARG A 119 -1.62 -9.20 -10.63
CA ARG A 119 -1.95 -10.51 -11.25
C ARG A 119 -3.03 -11.20 -10.43
N ILE A 120 -4.08 -11.70 -11.09
CA ILE A 120 -5.13 -12.47 -10.42
C ILE A 120 -4.74 -13.95 -10.51
N ALA A 121 -4.48 -14.57 -9.36
CA ALA A 121 -4.24 -16.00 -9.23
C ALA A 121 -5.49 -16.68 -8.65
N ALA A 122 -6.06 -17.65 -9.37
CA ALA A 122 -7.14 -18.48 -8.85
C ALA A 122 -6.55 -19.68 -8.09
N ILE A 123 -6.74 -19.74 -6.77
CA ILE A 123 -6.36 -20.91 -5.98
C ILE A 123 -7.63 -21.73 -5.73
N THR A 124 -7.62 -22.99 -6.15
CA THR A 124 -8.64 -23.95 -5.72
C THR A 124 -8.22 -24.50 -4.36
N GLU A 125 -8.72 -23.92 -3.27
CA GLU A 125 -8.56 -24.54 -1.96
C GLU A 125 -9.54 -25.71 -1.80
N LYS A 126 -9.00 -26.90 -1.50
CA LYS A 126 -9.80 -28.05 -1.07
C LYS A 126 -9.85 -28.03 0.45
N ARG A 127 -10.88 -27.39 1.03
CA ARG A 127 -11.11 -27.42 2.48
C ARG A 127 -11.28 -28.88 2.92
N ARG A 128 -10.30 -29.40 3.68
CA ARG A 128 -10.47 -30.61 4.49
C ARG A 128 -10.96 -30.13 5.84
N ASP A 129 -12.24 -30.34 6.14
CA ASP A 129 -12.70 -30.21 7.51
C ASP A 129 -11.95 -31.25 8.35
N THR A 130 -11.08 -30.79 9.25
CA THR A 130 -10.76 -31.56 10.45
C THR A 130 -12.01 -31.50 11.30
N SER A 131 -12.88 -32.50 11.16
CA SER A 131 -13.96 -32.73 12.11
C SER A 131 -13.33 -32.96 13.48
N SER A 132 -13.31 -31.93 14.33
CA SER A 132 -13.24 -32.13 15.77
C SER A 132 -14.39 -33.05 16.14
N GLY A 133 -14.08 -34.21 16.71
CA GLY A 133 -15.03 -35.29 16.97
C GLY A 133 -16.25 -34.80 17.73
N PHE A 134 -17.43 -35.25 17.29
CA PHE A 134 -18.54 -35.76 18.12
C PHE A 134 -19.87 -35.90 17.35
N LEU A 135 -19.95 -35.58 16.05
CA LEU A 135 -21.18 -35.78 15.26
C LEU A 135 -20.87 -36.32 13.86
N ASN A 136 -20.82 -37.65 13.72
CA ASN A 136 -20.92 -38.27 12.41
C ASN A 136 -21.84 -39.50 12.48
N ARG A 137 -23.14 -39.24 12.55
CA ARG A 137 -24.17 -40.23 12.29
C ARG A 137 -25.41 -39.53 11.74
N VAL A 138 -25.32 -39.15 10.46
CA VAL A 138 -26.37 -39.18 9.41
C VAL A 138 -25.77 -38.41 8.23
N GLY A 139 -25.75 -39.05 7.06
CA GLY A 139 -25.00 -38.61 5.89
C GLY A 139 -25.53 -37.35 5.20
N VAL A 140 -24.60 -36.76 4.44
CA VAL A 140 -24.66 -35.73 3.38
C VAL A 140 -23.61 -34.66 3.70
N GLY A 141 -22.35 -34.95 3.38
CA GLY A 141 -21.29 -33.95 3.36
C GLY A 141 -21.38 -33.18 2.05
N SER A 142 -21.92 -31.95 2.09
CA SER A 142 -21.81 -31.03 0.96
C SER A 142 -20.37 -30.53 0.86
N PHE A 143 -19.66 -30.92 -0.19
CA PHE A 143 -18.35 -30.33 -0.50
C PHE A 143 -18.57 -28.91 -1.01
N VAL A 144 -18.44 -27.90 -0.15
CA VAL A 144 -18.37 -26.51 -0.62
C VAL A 144 -16.98 -26.28 -1.21
N ARG A 145 -16.88 -26.30 -2.54
CA ARG A 145 -15.68 -25.93 -3.27
C ARG A 145 -15.68 -24.41 -3.45
N SER A 146 -15.06 -23.69 -2.53
CA SER A 146 -14.87 -22.24 -2.67
C SER A 146 -13.62 -21.96 -3.52
N THR A 147 -13.78 -21.28 -4.65
CA THR A 147 -12.65 -20.72 -5.39
C THR A 147 -12.31 -19.37 -4.78
N ILE A 148 -11.22 -19.29 -4.02
CA ILE A 148 -10.70 -18.00 -3.56
C ILE A 148 -9.77 -17.47 -4.65
N LYS A 149 -10.18 -16.38 -5.29
CA LYS A 149 -9.27 -15.62 -6.15
C LYS A 149 -8.35 -14.82 -5.22
N HIS A 150 -7.06 -14.81 -5.49
CA HIS A 150 -6.09 -13.92 -4.87
C HIS A 150 -5.61 -12.91 -5.90
N LEU A 151 -5.46 -11.66 -5.48
CA LEU A 151 -4.75 -10.62 -6.21
C LEU A 151 -3.32 -10.57 -5.69
N ASP A 152 -2.36 -10.88 -6.55
CA ASP A 152 -0.94 -10.75 -6.30
C ASP A 152 -0.46 -9.40 -6.84
N ILE A 153 0.16 -8.60 -5.99
CA ILE A 153 0.66 -7.27 -6.33
C ILE A 153 2.16 -7.27 -6.11
N GLN A 154 2.91 -7.11 -7.19
CA GLN A 154 4.36 -7.00 -7.18
C GLN A 154 4.75 -5.53 -7.35
N VAL A 155 5.65 -5.06 -6.49
CA VAL A 155 6.19 -3.70 -6.53
C VAL A 155 7.69 -3.77 -6.78
N SER A 156 8.15 -3.10 -7.84
CA SER A 156 9.57 -3.00 -8.20
C SER A 156 10.03 -1.55 -8.12
N GLU A 157 11.09 -1.28 -7.36
CA GLU A 157 11.67 0.06 -7.30
C GLU A 157 12.62 0.25 -8.48
N ILE A 158 12.47 1.36 -9.19
CA ILE A 158 13.33 1.69 -10.33
C ILE A 158 14.34 2.73 -9.85
N LYS A 159 15.61 2.34 -9.78
CA LYS A 159 16.74 3.23 -9.46
C LYS A 159 17.69 3.30 -10.64
N ASP A 160 17.85 4.50 -11.19
CA ASP A 160 18.94 4.88 -12.10
C ASP A 160 19.39 3.72 -13.02
N SER A 161 18.47 3.24 -13.87
CA SER A 161 18.62 2.16 -14.86
C SER A 161 18.63 0.70 -14.37
N SER A 162 18.40 0.45 -13.09
CA SER A 162 18.17 -0.88 -12.52
C SER A 162 16.77 -1.00 -11.90
N GLU A 163 16.08 -2.09 -12.22
CA GLU A 163 14.81 -2.46 -11.57
C GLU A 163 15.11 -3.52 -10.51
N ALA A 164 14.75 -3.23 -9.25
CA ALA A 164 14.90 -4.16 -8.14
C ALA A 164 13.52 -4.48 -7.57
N GLU A 165 13.22 -5.77 -7.41
CA GLU A 165 12.00 -6.18 -6.72
C GLU A 165 12.03 -5.68 -5.28
N PHE A 166 11.00 -4.92 -4.89
CA PHE A 166 10.89 -4.35 -3.56
C PHE A 166 10.06 -5.25 -2.64
N CYS A 167 8.84 -5.61 -3.06
CA CYS A 167 7.99 -6.54 -2.32
C CYS A 167 6.89 -7.17 -3.20
N SER A 168 6.36 -8.31 -2.74
CA SER A 168 5.15 -8.93 -3.25
C SER A 168 4.09 -9.06 -2.16
N MET A 169 2.83 -8.80 -2.51
CA MET A 169 1.69 -8.83 -1.60
C MET A 169 0.57 -9.69 -2.19
N ARG A 170 0.05 -10.63 -1.39
CA ARG A 170 -1.08 -11.48 -1.78
C ARG A 170 -2.33 -11.07 -1.03
N LEU A 171 -3.31 -10.55 -1.75
CA LEU A 171 -4.58 -10.09 -1.21
C LEU A 171 -5.68 -11.08 -1.58
N PRO A 172 -6.51 -11.54 -0.63
CA PRO A 172 -7.69 -12.31 -0.98
C PRO A 172 -8.69 -11.38 -1.70
N THR A 173 -9.25 -11.83 -2.82
CA THR A 173 -10.37 -11.14 -3.47
C THR A 173 -11.66 -11.87 -3.14
N SER A 174 -12.61 -11.16 -2.53
CA SER A 174 -13.98 -11.64 -2.42
C SER A 174 -14.61 -11.64 -3.81
N ALA A 175 -15.10 -12.79 -4.28
CA ALA A 175 -15.99 -12.81 -5.42
C ALA A 175 -17.29 -12.10 -5.01
N SER A 176 -17.59 -10.97 -5.65
CA SER A 176 -18.93 -10.37 -5.64
C SER A 176 -19.91 -11.22 -6.43
#